data_AF-A0A420SQN9-F1
#
_entry.id   AF-A0A420SQN9-F1
#
_cell.length_a   1.000
_cell.length_b   1.000
_cell.length_c   1.000
_cell.angle_alpha   90.00
_cell.angle_beta   90.00
_cell.angle_gamma   90.00
#
_symmetry.space_group_name_H-M   'P 1'
#
loop_
_entity.id
_entity.type
_entity.pdbx_description
1 polymer ?
#
loop_
_entity_poly.entity_id
_entity_poly.type
_entity_poly.pdbx_seq_one_letter_code
_entity_poly.pdbx_strand_id
1 'polypeptide(L)'
;MTIHSASQPISITFPLPSDQLLHLIQFNVYRAFISIKRTINTISLDPTTCPVFGPCLDDTTRYPPNPKIPPSLAPTTLQLSQYHFPWINIMPFSQLRDNLIRREGRFDNFELWRDLVGDLMSYTAAPWQRGTPFSFSTTIPETKQSQGLILENYIDTDELTAGRNGLIIWGEPHNMQSWEATPGFLTKWSWAVEGCEELVEISNRWRVRRGAQPIRLSISVLGRNK
;
A
#
# COMPACT_ATOMS: atom_id res chain seq x y z
N MET A 1 -51.53 -5.69 9.49
CA MET A 1 -50.46 -6.07 10.44
C MET A 1 -49.22 -5.32 10.02
N THR A 2 -48.94 -4.19 10.67
CA THR A 2 -47.89 -3.23 10.27
C THR A 2 -46.62 -3.58 11.05
N ILE A 3 -45.58 -4.04 10.36
CA ILE A 3 -44.30 -4.39 11.00
C ILE A 3 -43.48 -3.11 11.14
N HIS A 4 -43.41 -2.57 12.35
CA HIS A 4 -42.46 -1.50 12.68
C HIS A 4 -41.07 -2.11 12.83
N SER A 5 -40.22 -1.96 11.81
CA SER A 5 -38.78 -2.20 11.94
C SER A 5 -38.16 -1.03 12.70
N ALA A 6 -38.00 -1.19 14.01
CA ALA A 6 -37.21 -0.26 14.81
C ALA A 6 -35.72 -0.56 14.53
N SER A 7 -35.03 0.36 13.86
CA SER A 7 -33.58 0.31 13.73
C SER A 7 -32.96 0.46 15.13
N GLN A 8 -32.47 -0.66 15.68
CA GLN A 8 -31.70 -0.64 16.92
C GLN A 8 -30.46 0.25 16.71
N PRO A 9 -30.18 1.21 17.60
CA PRO A 9 -28.97 2.02 17.51
C PRO A 9 -27.75 1.11 17.68
N ILE A 10 -26.84 1.15 16.71
CA ILE A 10 -25.58 0.39 16.77
C ILE A 10 -24.74 0.99 17.90
N SER A 11 -24.61 0.28 19.00
CA SER A 11 -23.74 0.65 20.11
C SER A 11 -22.29 0.31 19.75
N ILE A 12 -21.50 1.32 19.39
CA ILE A 12 -20.07 1.18 19.12
C ILE A 12 -19.32 1.29 20.45
N THR A 13 -18.75 0.17 20.93
CA THR A 13 -17.97 0.13 22.18
C THR A 13 -16.49 0.34 21.87
N PHE A 14 -15.81 1.17 22.68
CA PHE A 14 -14.38 1.45 22.53
C PHE A 14 -13.55 0.83 23.68
N PRO A 15 -12.33 0.34 23.41
CA PRO A 15 -11.71 0.24 22.08
C PRO A 15 -12.43 -0.80 21.20
N LEU A 16 -12.45 -0.55 19.87
CA LEU A 16 -13.02 -1.49 18.91
C LEU A 16 -12.30 -2.84 19.02
N PRO A 17 -13.00 -3.97 18.85
CA PRO A 17 -12.33 -5.26 18.82
C PRO A 17 -11.38 -5.35 17.61
N SER A 18 -10.30 -6.13 17.77
CA SER A 18 -9.12 -6.14 16.86
C SER A 18 -9.47 -6.54 15.42
N ASP A 19 -10.53 -7.31 15.23
CA ASP A 19 -11.11 -7.71 13.96
C ASP A 19 -11.73 -6.52 13.20
N GLN A 20 -12.51 -5.68 13.88
CA GLN A 20 -13.10 -4.47 13.29
C GLN A 20 -12.04 -3.39 13.02
N LEU A 21 -11.03 -3.30 13.90
CA LEU A 21 -9.91 -2.38 13.71
C LEU A 21 -9.08 -2.72 12.47
N LEU A 22 -8.89 -4.01 12.16
CA LEU A 22 -8.21 -4.46 10.94
C LEU A 22 -8.91 -3.93 9.69
N HIS A 23 -10.23 -4.15 9.59
CA HIS A 23 -11.01 -3.69 8.45
C HIS A 23 -11.02 -2.17 8.34
N LEU A 24 -11.05 -1.44 9.46
CA LEU A 24 -10.97 0.01 9.46
C LEU A 24 -9.61 0.53 8.96
N ILE A 25 -8.49 -0.09 9.39
CA ILE A 25 -7.15 0.26 8.90
C ILE A 25 -7.07 0.03 7.39
N GLN A 26 -7.48 -1.14 6.91
CA GLN A 26 -7.50 -1.48 5.49
C GLN A 26 -8.39 -0.52 4.68
N PHE A 27 -9.56 -0.18 5.21
CA PHE A 27 -10.46 0.80 4.60
C PHE A 27 -9.83 2.20 4.55
N ASN A 28 -9.15 2.63 5.60
CA ASN A 28 -8.46 3.92 5.64
C ASN A 28 -7.34 3.98 4.61
N VAL A 29 -6.54 2.92 4.47
CA VAL A 29 -5.50 2.81 3.42
C VAL A 29 -6.12 2.86 2.03
N TYR A 30 -7.21 2.13 1.80
CA TYR A 30 -7.93 2.17 0.53
C TYR A 30 -8.46 3.58 0.20
N ARG A 31 -9.07 4.25 1.17
CA ARG A 31 -9.53 5.64 1.04
C ARG A 31 -8.38 6.58 0.76
N ALA A 32 -7.22 6.37 1.38
CA ALA A 32 -6.01 7.14 1.15
C ALA A 32 -5.53 6.97 -0.30
N PHE A 33 -5.49 5.75 -0.83
CA PHE A 33 -5.14 5.50 -2.23
C PHE A 33 -6.12 6.14 -3.21
N ILE A 34 -7.43 6.09 -2.97
CA ILE A 34 -8.40 6.84 -3.80
C ILE A 34 -8.13 8.34 -3.75
N SER A 35 -7.83 8.88 -2.57
CA SER A 35 -7.53 10.29 -2.40
C SER A 35 -6.30 10.69 -3.21
N ILE A 36 -5.19 9.95 -3.08
CA ILE A 36 -3.97 10.15 -3.87
C ILE A 36 -4.28 10.04 -5.35
N LYS A 37 -5.03 9.01 -5.75
CA LYS A 37 -5.46 8.80 -7.13
C LYS A 37 -6.19 10.02 -7.69
N ARG A 38 -7.05 10.66 -6.91
CA ARG A 38 -7.75 11.91 -7.31
C ARG A 38 -6.81 13.11 -7.38
N THR A 39 -5.76 13.15 -6.55
CA THR A 39 -4.73 14.19 -6.60
C THR A 39 -3.87 14.09 -7.86
N ILE A 40 -3.49 12.88 -8.28
CA ILE A 40 -2.63 12.64 -9.46
C ILE A 40 -3.41 12.54 -10.78
N ASN A 41 -4.73 12.25 -10.75
CA ASN A 41 -5.60 12.11 -11.93
C ASN A 41 -6.59 13.27 -12.10
N THR A 42 -6.19 14.34 -12.79
CA THR A 42 -7.17 15.38 -13.18
C THR A 42 -7.72 15.12 -14.58
N ILE A 43 -8.60 14.11 -14.70
CA ILE A 43 -9.86 14.06 -15.49
C ILE A 43 -10.57 12.75 -15.07
N SER A 44 -11.63 12.86 -14.27
CA SER A 44 -12.53 11.74 -13.96
C SER A 44 -13.59 11.67 -15.06
N LEU A 45 -13.72 10.53 -15.75
CA LEU A 45 -14.80 10.32 -16.72
C LEU A 45 -16.17 10.10 -16.04
N ASP A 46 -16.17 9.78 -14.75
CA ASP A 46 -17.35 9.66 -13.88
C ASP A 46 -16.97 10.15 -12.47
N PRO A 47 -17.66 11.15 -11.90
CA PRO A 47 -17.42 11.64 -10.53
C PRO A 47 -17.81 10.63 -9.44
N THR A 48 -18.65 9.64 -9.75
CA THR A 48 -19.32 8.80 -8.75
C THR A 48 -18.58 7.51 -8.44
N THR A 49 -17.76 6.99 -9.37
CA THR A 49 -16.96 5.78 -9.17
C THR A 49 -15.52 5.97 -9.64
N CYS A 50 -14.58 6.11 -8.70
CA CYS A 50 -13.14 6.04 -8.99
C CYS A 50 -12.59 4.78 -8.33
N PRO A 51 -12.69 3.60 -8.98
CA PRO A 51 -12.05 2.41 -8.45
C PRO A 51 -10.54 2.61 -8.48
N VAL A 52 -9.82 2.08 -7.48
CA VAL A 52 -8.35 2.11 -7.46
C VAL A 52 -7.75 1.55 -8.76
N PHE A 53 -8.36 0.50 -9.31
CA PHE A 53 -7.99 -0.10 -10.61
C PHE A 53 -8.79 0.42 -11.80
N GLY A 54 -9.72 1.37 -11.61
CA GLY A 54 -10.53 1.89 -12.70
C GLY A 54 -9.69 2.64 -13.74
N PRO A 55 -10.13 2.69 -15.02
CA PRO A 55 -9.48 3.46 -16.06
C PRO A 55 -9.55 4.94 -15.69
N CYS A 56 -8.46 5.45 -15.14
CA CYS A 56 -8.19 6.87 -15.08
C CYS A 56 -6.94 7.07 -15.93
N LEU A 57 -7.00 8.07 -16.81
CA LEU A 57 -5.80 8.51 -17.51
C LEU A 57 -4.89 9.11 -16.44
N ASP A 58 -3.79 8.43 -16.14
CA ASP A 58 -2.84 8.89 -15.16
C ASP A 58 -1.93 9.96 -15.77
N ASP A 59 -2.12 11.19 -15.30
CA ASP A 59 -1.43 12.38 -15.79
C ASP A 59 0.05 12.37 -15.37
N THR A 60 0.47 11.47 -14.46
CA THR A 60 1.89 11.26 -14.16
C THR A 60 2.69 10.73 -15.36
N THR A 61 2.01 10.10 -16.33
CA THR A 61 2.61 9.66 -17.60
C THR A 61 2.55 10.73 -18.69
N ARG A 62 1.83 11.83 -18.47
CA ARG A 62 1.68 12.95 -19.41
C ARG A 62 2.69 14.04 -19.07
N TYR A 63 3.39 14.50 -20.10
CA TYR A 63 4.34 15.59 -19.99
C TYR A 63 3.72 16.89 -20.52
N PRO A 64 3.86 18.03 -19.81
CA PRO A 64 4.50 18.20 -18.50
C PRO A 64 3.62 17.72 -17.33
N PRO A 65 4.20 17.25 -16.21
CA PRO A 65 3.44 16.87 -15.01
C PRO A 65 2.64 18.05 -14.44
N ASN A 66 1.48 17.77 -13.84
CA ASN A 66 0.68 18.80 -13.18
C ASN A 66 1.48 19.49 -12.05
N PRO A 67 1.64 20.83 -12.06
CA PRO A 67 2.47 21.55 -11.09
C PRO A 67 1.93 21.52 -9.66
N LYS A 68 0.70 21.04 -9.45
CA LYS A 68 0.05 20.91 -8.13
C LYS A 68 0.29 19.56 -7.47
N ILE A 69 1.01 18.63 -8.13
CA ILE A 69 1.30 17.32 -7.56
C ILE A 69 2.22 17.50 -6.34
N PRO A 70 1.85 16.96 -5.16
CA PRO A 70 2.72 16.98 -3.99
C PRO A 70 4.07 16.32 -4.27
N PRO A 71 5.19 16.80 -3.69
CA PRO A 71 6.53 16.27 -3.99
C PRO A 71 6.69 14.75 -3.81
N SER A 72 6.02 14.17 -2.81
CA SER A 72 5.97 12.73 -2.53
C SER A 72 5.38 11.90 -3.69
N LEU A 73 4.50 12.51 -4.48
CA LEU A 73 3.76 11.91 -5.58
C LEU A 73 4.29 12.36 -6.96
N ALA A 74 5.31 13.21 -6.99
CA ALA A 74 5.93 13.64 -8.24
C ALA A 74 6.47 12.42 -9.01
N PRO A 75 6.34 12.38 -10.35
CA PRO A 75 6.89 11.29 -11.16
C PRO A 75 8.41 11.19 -11.02
N THR A 76 8.93 9.98 -10.83
CA THR A 76 10.38 9.72 -10.84
C THR A 76 10.90 9.65 -12.28
N THR A 77 12.22 9.74 -12.46
CA THR A 77 12.85 9.52 -13.77
C THR A 77 12.51 8.14 -14.34
N LEU A 78 12.47 7.10 -13.49
CA LEU A 78 12.13 5.76 -13.93
C LEU A 78 10.69 5.71 -14.45
N GLN A 79 9.74 6.30 -13.73
CA GLN A 79 8.33 6.37 -14.13
C GLN A 79 8.11 7.11 -15.46
N LEU A 80 8.89 8.15 -15.73
CA LEU A 80 8.83 8.89 -16.99
C LEU A 80 9.44 8.12 -18.16
N SER A 81 10.31 7.15 -17.90
CA SER A 81 11.06 6.42 -18.94
C SER A 81 10.56 4.99 -19.18
N GLN A 82 9.88 4.39 -18.20
CA GLN A 82 9.44 3.00 -18.23
C GLN A 82 7.92 2.90 -18.15
N TYR A 83 7.32 2.18 -19.10
CA TYR A 83 5.91 1.80 -19.01
C TYR A 83 5.66 0.94 -17.77
N HIS A 84 4.60 1.25 -17.02
CA HIS A 84 4.23 0.57 -15.78
C HIS A 84 2.73 0.71 -15.49
N PHE A 85 2.19 -0.13 -14.60
CA PHE A 85 0.79 -0.02 -14.18
C PHE A 85 0.51 1.27 -13.38
N PRO A 86 -0.52 2.06 -13.74
CA PRO A 86 -0.83 3.35 -13.08
C PRO A 86 -1.11 3.27 -11.58
N TRP A 87 -1.53 2.11 -11.06
CA TRP A 87 -1.76 1.96 -9.63
C TRP A 87 -0.46 2.16 -8.83
N ILE A 88 0.72 1.98 -9.42
CA ILE A 88 2.00 2.22 -8.72
C ILE A 88 2.13 3.70 -8.35
N ASN A 89 1.59 4.62 -9.15
CA ASN A 89 1.71 6.06 -8.93
C ASN A 89 1.02 6.56 -7.65
N ILE A 90 0.13 5.76 -7.05
CA ILE A 90 -0.54 6.11 -5.80
C ILE A 90 0.27 5.76 -4.55
N MET A 91 1.43 5.11 -4.70
CA MET A 91 2.32 4.82 -3.58
C MET A 91 3.09 6.09 -3.20
N PRO A 92 3.02 6.54 -1.94
CA PRO A 92 3.53 7.85 -1.52
C PRO A 92 5.05 7.90 -1.32
N PHE A 93 5.80 6.91 -1.82
CA PHE A 93 7.25 6.79 -1.67
C PHE A 93 7.89 6.55 -3.04
N SER A 94 8.77 7.44 -3.50
CA SER A 94 9.41 7.36 -4.82
C SER A 94 10.25 6.08 -4.97
N GLN A 95 11.06 5.73 -3.97
CA GLN A 95 11.88 4.53 -4.03
C GLN A 95 11.05 3.25 -4.08
N LEU A 96 9.96 3.18 -3.31
CA LEU A 96 9.00 2.07 -3.36
C LEU A 96 8.40 1.92 -4.76
N ARG A 97 7.96 3.03 -5.37
CA ARG A 97 7.42 3.05 -6.74
C ARG A 97 8.44 2.48 -7.72
N ASP A 98 9.66 2.98 -7.66
CA ASP A 98 10.72 2.54 -8.58
C ASP A 98 11.05 1.06 -8.41
N ASN A 99 11.08 0.55 -7.17
CA ASN A 99 11.31 -0.87 -6.92
C ASN A 99 10.19 -1.76 -7.47
N LEU A 100 8.93 -1.33 -7.33
CA LEU A 100 7.78 -2.03 -7.93
C LEU A 100 7.89 -2.06 -9.46
N ILE A 101 8.29 -0.95 -10.08
CA ILE A 101 8.47 -0.85 -11.54
C ILE A 101 9.61 -1.75 -12.02
N ARG A 102 10.77 -1.74 -11.34
CA ARG A 102 11.91 -2.60 -11.70
C ARG A 102 11.59 -4.09 -11.63
N ARG A 103 10.65 -4.48 -10.76
CA ARG A 103 10.24 -5.89 -10.58
C ARG A 103 8.87 -6.20 -11.17
N GLU A 104 8.30 -5.31 -11.98
CA GLU A 104 7.00 -5.54 -12.62
C GLU A 104 6.99 -6.88 -13.37
N GLY A 105 5.94 -7.67 -13.19
CA GLY A 105 5.81 -9.02 -13.74
C GLY A 105 6.59 -10.12 -13.01
N ARG A 106 7.32 -9.79 -11.93
CA ARG A 106 8.09 -10.77 -11.10
C ARG A 106 7.53 -10.97 -9.69
N PHE A 107 6.35 -10.43 -9.40
CA PHE A 107 5.64 -10.61 -8.13
C PHE A 107 4.14 -10.63 -8.36
N ASP A 108 3.40 -11.20 -7.41
CA ASP A 108 1.94 -11.19 -7.44
C ASP A 108 1.41 -9.84 -6.94
N ASN A 109 0.99 -8.99 -7.88
CA ASN A 109 0.37 -7.71 -7.57
C ASN A 109 -0.89 -7.87 -6.70
N PHE A 110 -1.68 -8.94 -6.88
CA PHE A 110 -2.89 -9.16 -6.09
C PHE A 110 -2.57 -9.52 -4.65
N GLU A 111 -1.50 -10.28 -4.43
CA GLU A 111 -1.02 -10.57 -3.09
C GLU A 111 -0.60 -9.28 -2.36
N LEU A 112 0.16 -8.40 -3.02
CA LEU A 112 0.53 -7.09 -2.44
C LEU A 112 -0.71 -6.27 -2.10
N TRP A 113 -1.69 -6.24 -3.00
CA TRP A 113 -2.92 -5.48 -2.79
C TRP A 113 -3.79 -6.04 -1.66
N ARG A 114 -3.89 -7.37 -1.56
CA ARG A 114 -4.58 -8.04 -0.43
C ARG A 114 -3.92 -7.70 0.90
N ASP A 115 -2.60 -7.65 0.93
CA ASP A 115 -1.83 -7.24 2.10
C ASP A 115 -2.10 -5.76 2.48
N LEU A 116 -2.21 -4.87 1.49
CA LEU A 116 -2.43 -3.43 1.71
C LEU A 116 -3.87 -3.07 2.11
N VAL A 117 -4.90 -3.65 1.46
CA VAL A 117 -6.31 -3.24 1.64
C VAL A 117 -7.26 -4.39 1.99
N GLY A 118 -6.74 -5.60 2.22
CA GLY A 118 -7.54 -6.76 2.60
C GLY A 118 -8.58 -7.17 1.56
N ASP A 119 -9.72 -7.63 2.07
CA ASP A 119 -10.85 -8.12 1.25
C ASP A 119 -11.58 -7.01 0.49
N LEU A 120 -11.22 -5.74 0.73
CA LEU A 120 -11.75 -4.62 -0.04
C LEU A 120 -11.37 -4.71 -1.54
N MET A 121 -10.34 -5.51 -1.83
CA MET A 121 -9.98 -5.90 -3.19
C MET A 121 -11.10 -6.59 -3.95
N SER A 122 -11.88 -7.45 -3.31
CA SER A 122 -12.95 -8.23 -3.94
C SER A 122 -14.06 -7.34 -4.54
N TYR A 123 -14.31 -6.18 -3.92
CA TYR A 123 -15.30 -5.20 -4.41
C TYR A 123 -14.81 -4.37 -5.60
N THR A 124 -13.50 -4.24 -5.78
CA THR A 124 -12.89 -3.36 -6.79
C THR A 124 -12.33 -4.08 -8.01
N ALA A 125 -12.01 -5.37 -7.87
CA ALA A 125 -11.54 -6.24 -8.95
C ALA A 125 -12.68 -6.79 -9.83
N ALA A 126 -13.93 -6.74 -9.38
CA ALA A 126 -15.10 -7.28 -10.09
C ALA A 126 -15.27 -6.79 -11.55
N PRO A 127 -14.89 -5.54 -11.93
CA PRO A 127 -14.90 -5.11 -13.33
C PRO A 127 -13.77 -5.71 -14.18
N TRP A 128 -12.58 -5.93 -13.61
CA TRP A 128 -11.41 -6.48 -14.34
C TRP A 128 -11.53 -7.99 -14.61
N GLN A 129 -12.24 -8.72 -13.73
CA GLN A 129 -12.51 -10.15 -13.94
C GLN A 129 -13.43 -10.42 -15.15
N ARG A 130 -14.18 -9.41 -15.62
CA ARG A 130 -15.23 -9.60 -16.64
C ARG A 130 -14.76 -9.46 -18.10
N GLY A 131 -13.52 -9.03 -18.35
CA GLY A 131 -13.08 -8.64 -19.70
C GLY A 131 -11.68 -9.06 -20.14
N THR A 132 -10.85 -9.64 -19.27
CA THR A 132 -9.49 -10.07 -19.64
C THR A 132 -9.29 -11.55 -19.36
N PRO A 133 -8.87 -12.37 -20.35
CA PRO A 133 -8.53 -13.77 -20.13
C PRO A 133 -7.15 -13.85 -19.46
N PHE A 134 -7.04 -13.48 -18.18
CA PHE A 134 -5.85 -13.76 -17.38
C PHE A 134 -6.10 -15.02 -16.56
N SER A 135 -5.59 -16.13 -17.08
CA SER A 135 -5.51 -17.39 -16.35
C SER A 135 -4.35 -17.32 -15.35
N PHE A 136 -4.64 -17.56 -14.07
CA PHE A 136 -3.61 -17.72 -13.04
C PHE A 136 -2.91 -19.06 -13.28
N SER A 137 -1.71 -19.04 -13.86
CA SER A 137 -0.81 -20.19 -13.74
C SER A 137 -0.12 -20.11 -12.38
N THR A 138 -0.53 -21.01 -11.47
CA THR A 138 0.09 -21.23 -10.16
C THR A 138 1.43 -21.96 -10.32
N THR A 139 2.35 -21.38 -11.08
CA THR A 139 3.75 -21.82 -11.09
C THR A 139 4.56 -20.74 -10.43
N ILE A 140 4.77 -20.90 -9.12
CA ILE A 140 5.76 -20.14 -8.35
C ILE A 140 7.13 -20.51 -8.93
N PRO A 141 7.85 -19.60 -9.62
CA PRO A 141 9.28 -19.78 -9.79
C PRO A 141 9.88 -19.40 -8.44
N GLU A 142 10.66 -20.30 -7.84
CA GLU A 142 11.41 -20.01 -6.61
C GLU A 142 12.13 -18.67 -6.72
N THR A 143 11.61 -17.67 -6.01
CA THR A 143 12.24 -16.37 -5.86
C THR A 143 13.54 -16.62 -5.12
N LYS A 144 14.67 -16.61 -5.84
CA LYS A 144 15.99 -16.48 -5.21
C LYS A 144 15.90 -15.29 -4.27
N GLN A 145 15.97 -15.55 -2.96
CA GLN A 145 15.93 -14.55 -1.90
C GLN A 145 16.87 -13.41 -2.29
N SER A 146 16.32 -12.29 -2.74
CA SER A 146 17.07 -11.05 -2.74
C SER A 146 17.45 -10.78 -1.29
N GLN A 147 18.73 -10.49 -1.03
CA GLN A 147 19.27 -10.11 0.28
C GLN A 147 18.72 -8.75 0.75
N GLY A 148 17.40 -8.61 0.79
CA GLY A 148 16.68 -7.45 1.32
C GLY A 148 16.64 -7.47 2.84
N LEU A 149 16.16 -6.39 3.43
CA LEU A 149 16.03 -6.16 4.86
C LEU A 149 15.43 -7.38 5.57
N ILE A 150 16.26 -8.17 6.27
CA ILE A 150 15.79 -9.31 7.04
C ILE A 150 15.54 -8.82 8.45
N LEU A 151 14.29 -8.83 8.86
CA LEU A 151 13.89 -8.59 10.24
C LEU A 151 13.97 -9.93 11.01
N GLU A 152 15.17 -10.45 11.17
CA GLU A 152 15.41 -11.74 11.84
C GLU A 152 15.00 -11.64 13.32
N ASN A 153 14.06 -12.49 13.75
CA ASN A 153 13.56 -12.63 15.13
C ASN A 153 12.72 -11.47 15.70
N TYR A 154 12.15 -10.59 14.88
CA TYR A 154 11.21 -9.58 15.39
C TYR A 154 9.84 -10.20 15.67
N ILE A 155 9.55 -10.42 16.94
CA ILE A 155 8.23 -10.75 17.41
C ILE A 155 7.49 -9.43 17.59
N ASP A 156 6.55 -9.16 16.69
CA ASP A 156 5.70 -7.97 16.78
C ASP A 156 4.67 -8.17 17.89
N THR A 157 4.96 -7.60 19.06
CA THR A 157 4.07 -7.66 20.23
C THR A 157 2.97 -6.60 20.20
N ASP A 158 2.98 -5.68 19.23
CA ASP A 158 1.95 -4.64 19.10
C ASP A 158 0.69 -5.26 18.50
N GLU A 159 -0.38 -5.43 19.29
CA GLU A 159 -1.66 -6.01 18.84
C GLU A 159 -2.23 -5.31 17.59
N LEU A 160 -1.91 -4.02 17.38
CA LEU A 160 -2.34 -3.26 16.21
C LEU A 160 -1.60 -3.68 14.93
N THR A 161 -0.36 -4.15 15.02
CA THR A 161 0.43 -4.60 13.86
C THR A 161 0.69 -6.11 13.84
N ALA A 162 0.43 -6.81 14.95
CA ALA A 162 0.74 -8.20 15.18
C ALA A 162 0.11 -9.10 14.11
N GLY A 163 0.95 -9.61 13.22
CA GLY A 163 0.57 -10.52 12.13
C GLY A 163 0.01 -9.85 10.87
N ARG A 164 -0.05 -8.51 10.81
CA ARG A 164 -0.50 -7.79 9.62
C ARG A 164 0.67 -7.51 8.68
N ASN A 165 0.46 -7.73 7.39
CA ASN A 165 1.41 -7.39 6.33
C ASN A 165 0.85 -6.21 5.54
N GLY A 166 0.89 -4.98 6.07
CA GLY A 166 0.29 -3.84 5.37
C GLY A 166 0.86 -2.49 5.75
N LEU A 167 0.14 -1.44 5.34
CA LEU A 167 0.42 -0.07 5.73
C LEU A 167 -0.69 0.43 6.67
N ILE A 168 -0.38 1.50 7.41
CA ILE A 168 -1.32 2.26 8.22
C ILE A 168 -1.18 3.72 7.80
N ILE A 169 -2.32 4.41 7.70
CA ILE A 169 -2.37 5.85 7.45
C ILE A 169 -2.93 6.55 8.69
N TRP A 170 -2.15 7.51 9.21
CA TRP A 170 -2.45 8.29 10.42
C TRP A 170 -2.91 9.72 10.13
N GLY A 171 -2.91 10.14 8.86
CA GLY A 171 -3.21 11.52 8.47
C GLY A 171 -3.39 11.68 6.97
N GLU A 172 -2.90 12.79 6.42
CA GLU A 172 -3.12 13.13 5.02
C GLU A 172 -2.38 12.17 4.06
N PRO A 173 -3.08 11.56 3.08
CA PRO A 173 -2.51 10.54 2.20
C PRO A 173 -1.29 11.00 1.39
N HIS A 174 -1.28 12.24 0.93
CA HIS A 174 -0.18 12.81 0.16
C HIS A 174 1.04 13.16 1.03
N ASN A 175 0.90 13.16 2.35
CA ASN A 175 2.00 13.40 3.26
C ASN A 175 2.68 12.08 3.64
N MET A 176 3.91 11.87 3.20
CA MET A 176 4.72 10.69 3.55
C MET A 176 4.77 10.43 5.07
N GLN A 177 4.82 11.50 5.87
CA GLN A 177 4.95 11.42 7.32
C GLN A 177 3.71 10.79 8.00
N SER A 178 2.60 10.65 7.27
CA SER A 178 1.37 10.04 7.76
C SER A 178 1.33 8.52 7.61
N TRP A 179 2.31 7.90 6.97
CA TRP A 179 2.30 6.46 6.68
C TRP A 179 3.18 5.66 7.66
N GLU A 180 2.70 4.50 8.10
CA GLU A 180 3.47 3.51 8.88
C GLU A 180 3.39 2.16 8.15
N ALA A 181 4.54 1.53 7.93
CA ALA A 181 4.62 0.14 7.47
C ALA A 181 4.68 -0.81 8.66
N THR A 182 3.90 -1.89 8.61
CA THR A 182 3.97 -2.92 9.65
C THR A 182 5.27 -3.70 9.53
N PRO A 183 5.78 -4.28 10.63
CA PRO A 183 6.94 -5.17 10.60
C PRO A 183 6.77 -6.33 9.60
N GLY A 184 5.55 -6.89 9.53
CA GLY A 184 5.19 -7.93 8.57
C GLY A 184 5.29 -7.48 7.11
N PHE A 185 4.87 -6.24 6.81
CA PHE A 185 5.02 -5.67 5.47
C PHE A 185 6.49 -5.52 5.08
N LEU A 186 7.30 -4.95 5.96
CA LEU A 186 8.73 -4.75 5.71
C LEU A 186 9.48 -6.09 5.57
N THR A 187 9.01 -7.14 6.23
CA THR A 187 9.59 -8.49 6.12
C THR A 187 9.21 -9.15 4.80
N LYS A 188 7.90 -9.18 4.48
CA LYS A 188 7.37 -9.88 3.30
C LYS A 188 7.73 -9.16 1.99
N TRP A 189 7.67 -7.83 1.99
CA TRP A 189 7.93 -6.99 0.83
C TRP A 189 9.27 -6.24 0.96
N SER A 190 10.25 -6.83 1.64
CA SER A 190 11.57 -6.23 1.92
C SER A 190 12.25 -5.68 0.67
N TRP A 191 12.09 -6.37 -0.46
CA TRP A 191 12.62 -5.94 -1.75
C TRP A 191 11.92 -4.69 -2.32
N ALA A 192 10.65 -4.48 -2.01
CA ALA A 192 9.89 -3.34 -2.51
C ALA A 192 10.31 -2.07 -1.75
N VAL A 193 10.70 -2.23 -0.48
CA VAL A 193 11.14 -1.14 0.40
C VAL A 193 12.66 -1.00 0.48
N GLU A 194 13.41 -1.72 -0.35
CA GLU A 194 14.88 -1.64 -0.42
C GLU A 194 15.32 -0.20 -0.76
N GLY A 195 16.16 0.40 0.10
CA GLY A 195 16.60 1.79 -0.02
C GLY A 195 15.56 2.84 0.41
N CYS A 196 14.39 2.43 0.91
CA CYS A 196 13.34 3.31 1.43
C CYS A 196 13.50 3.49 2.96
N GLU A 197 14.65 4.02 3.38
CA GLU A 197 14.98 4.18 4.81
C GLU A 197 13.99 5.10 5.51
N GLU A 198 13.50 6.13 4.81
CA GLU A 198 12.52 7.05 5.37
C GLU A 198 11.23 6.36 5.82
N LEU A 199 10.77 5.32 5.12
CA LEU A 199 9.54 4.60 5.49
C LEU A 199 9.71 3.94 6.86
N VAL A 200 10.88 3.40 7.15
CA VAL A 200 11.20 2.72 8.41
C VAL A 200 11.28 3.75 9.54
N GLU A 201 11.93 4.89 9.29
CA GLU A 201 12.01 5.99 10.24
C GLU A 201 10.62 6.55 10.57
N ILE A 202 9.78 6.79 9.55
CA ILE A 202 8.41 7.27 9.73
C ILE A 202 7.59 6.26 10.54
N SER A 203 7.71 4.97 10.20
CA SER A 203 7.04 3.89 10.93
C SER A 203 7.46 3.88 12.40
N ASN A 204 8.75 3.98 12.68
CA ASN A 204 9.27 4.00 14.04
C ASN A 204 8.76 5.19 14.87
N ARG A 205 8.56 6.37 14.26
CA ARG A 205 7.97 7.51 14.98
C ARG A 205 6.54 7.23 15.43
N TRP A 206 5.72 6.60 14.58
CA TRP A 206 4.35 6.23 14.96
C TRP A 206 4.32 5.11 15.99
N ARG A 207 5.16 4.08 15.83
CA ARG A 207 5.31 2.98 16.79
C ARG A 207 5.69 3.50 18.18
N VAL A 208 6.75 4.31 18.27
CA VAL A 208 7.20 4.88 19.56
C VAL A 208 6.12 5.77 20.18
N ARG A 209 5.42 6.58 19.37
CA ARG A 209 4.33 7.45 19.86
C ARG A 209 3.19 6.66 20.49
N ARG A 210 2.92 5.43 20.04
CA ARG A 210 1.91 4.52 20.60
C ARG A 210 2.46 3.56 21.67
N GLY A 211 3.74 3.66 22.02
CA GLY A 211 4.40 2.77 23.00
C GLY A 211 4.86 1.42 22.44
N ALA A 212 4.83 1.23 21.11
CA ALA A 212 5.34 0.03 20.46
C ALA A 212 6.86 0.10 20.26
N GLN A 213 7.51 -1.06 20.19
CA GLN A 213 8.95 -1.15 19.98
C GLN A 213 9.34 -0.71 18.56
N PRO A 214 10.42 0.06 18.39
CA PRO A 214 10.90 0.43 17.07
C PRO A 214 11.36 -0.83 16.30
N ILE A 215 11.08 -0.85 15.01
CA ILE A 215 11.59 -1.79 14.04
C ILE A 215 13.09 -1.54 13.89
N ARG A 216 13.89 -2.60 14.06
CA ARG A 216 15.33 -2.59 13.85
C ARG A 216 15.65 -3.48 12.66
N LEU A 217 16.14 -2.88 11.58
CA LEU A 217 16.51 -3.64 10.40
C LEU A 217 17.97 -4.06 10.51
N SER A 218 18.26 -5.35 10.32
CA SER A 218 19.63 -5.81 10.05
C SER A 218 19.87 -5.77 8.54
N ILE A 219 20.77 -4.88 8.13
CA ILE A 219 21.35 -4.92 6.78
C ILE A 219 22.41 -6.03 6.81
N SER A 220 22.19 -7.12 6.10
CA SER A 220 23.23 -8.11 5.84
C SER A 220 24.23 -7.52 4.84
N VAL A 221 25.25 -6.82 5.35
CA VAL A 221 26.36 -6.29 4.55
C VAL A 221 27.26 -7.45 4.14
N LEU A 222 27.12 -7.95 2.91
CA LEU A 222 28.15 -8.72 2.23
C LEU A 222 28.19 -8.32 0.76
N GLY A 223 29.21 -7.55 0.37
CA GLY A 223 29.45 -7.20 -1.03
C GLY A 223 30.26 -5.92 -1.31
N ARG A 224 30.97 -5.34 -0.35
CA ARG A 224 32.03 -4.35 -0.68
C ARG A 224 33.30 -5.12 -1.01
N ASN A 225 33.38 -5.67 -2.22
CA ASN A 225 34.66 -6.13 -2.76
C ASN A 225 35.46 -4.90 -3.19
N LYS A 226 36.70 -4.85 -2.69
CA LYS A 226 37.76 -3.95 -3.15
C LYS A 226 38.01 -4.10 -4.64
#